data_AF-A0AAW9ZT65-F1
#
_entry.id   AF-A0AAW9ZT65-F1
#
_cell.length_a   1.000
_cell.length_b   1.000
_cell.length_c   1.000
_cell.angle_alpha   90.00
_cell.angle_beta   90.00
_cell.angle_gamma   90.00
#
_symmetry.space_group_name_H-M   'P 1'
#
loop_
_entity.id
_entity.type
_entity.pdbx_description
1 polymer ?
#
loop_
_entity_poly.entity_id
_entity_poly.type
_entity_poly.pdbx_seq_one_letter_code
_entity_poly.pdbx_strand_id
1 'polypeptide(L)'
;MNTQASLIDALEAGRNVAVSVDLSRCTAEAGTASSRSRGGVRIGAYRLTADGTLAFSDTQFIAASSDGRPFQQFQRYQVLADNSVRLTTYMYDLPSLQQRGALLAYQCTINQGIRFHAH
;
A
#
# COMPACT_ATOMS: atom_id res chain seq x y z
N MET A 1 2.30 -15.55 3.17
CA MET A 1 1.53 -15.33 4.42
C MET A 1 0.09 -15.07 4.04
N ASN A 2 -0.86 -15.70 4.73
CA ASN A 2 -2.24 -15.81 4.26
C ASN A 2 -3.25 -15.13 5.17
N THR A 3 -2.83 -14.66 6.35
CA THR A 3 -3.66 -13.93 7.31
C THR A 3 -2.90 -12.75 7.91
N GLN A 4 -3.61 -11.76 8.45
CA GLN A 4 -3.02 -10.64 9.18
C GLN A 4 -2.21 -11.13 10.38
N ALA A 5 -2.75 -12.06 11.18
CA ALA A 5 -2.03 -12.64 12.31
C ALA A 5 -0.66 -13.22 11.89
N SER A 6 -0.61 -14.04 10.83
CA SER A 6 0.66 -14.60 10.34
C SER A 6 1.65 -13.55 9.83
N LEU A 7 1.14 -12.40 9.38
CA LEU A 7 1.95 -11.27 8.95
C LEU A 7 2.51 -10.51 10.15
N ILE A 8 1.69 -10.27 11.17
CA ILE A 8 2.12 -9.65 12.44
C ILE A 8 3.21 -10.53 13.08
N ASP A 9 2.96 -11.83 13.23
CA ASP A 9 3.92 -12.78 13.81
C ASP A 9 5.27 -12.76 13.07
N ALA A 10 5.25 -12.70 11.74
CA ALA A 10 6.46 -12.63 10.94
C ALA A 10 7.23 -11.32 11.15
N LEU A 11 6.51 -10.19 11.20
CA LEU A 11 7.10 -8.86 11.41
C LEU A 11 7.69 -8.72 12.82
N GLU A 12 6.97 -9.18 13.85
CA GLU A 12 7.43 -9.15 15.24
C GLU A 12 8.60 -10.12 15.48
N ALA A 13 8.68 -11.21 14.72
CA ALA A 13 9.87 -12.08 14.68
C ALA A 13 11.06 -11.46 13.92
N GLY A 14 10.95 -10.24 13.41
CA GLY A 14 12.00 -9.53 12.68
C GLY A 14 12.25 -10.03 11.26
N ARG A 15 11.31 -10.79 10.67
CA ARG A 15 11.46 -11.31 9.30
C ARG A 15 11.33 -10.19 8.27
N ASN A 16 12.05 -10.36 7.15
CA ASN A 16 11.92 -9.44 6.03
C ASN A 16 10.65 -9.79 5.24
N VAL A 17 9.69 -8.85 5.21
CA VAL A 17 8.41 -9.04 4.53
C VAL A 17 8.33 -8.17 3.28
N ALA A 18 8.11 -8.80 2.14
CA ALA A 18 7.73 -8.15 0.89
C ALA A 18 6.21 -8.22 0.69
N VAL A 19 5.64 -7.16 0.11
CA VAL A 19 4.25 -7.11 -0.33
C VAL A 19 4.19 -6.96 -1.84
N SER A 20 3.25 -7.65 -2.47
CA SER A 20 2.93 -7.50 -3.89
C SER A 20 1.44 -7.19 -4.04
N VAL A 21 1.12 -6.23 -4.90
CA VAL A 21 -0.24 -5.75 -5.17
C VAL A 21 -0.56 -5.95 -6.65
N ASP A 22 -1.80 -6.35 -6.92
CA ASP A 22 -2.43 -6.39 -8.23
C ASP A 22 -3.79 -5.69 -8.13
N LEU A 23 -3.83 -4.42 -8.55
CA LEU A 23 -5.02 -3.57 -8.41
C LEU A 23 -6.19 -4.04 -9.27
N SER A 24 -5.95 -4.87 -10.31
CA SER A 24 -7.03 -5.45 -11.12
C SER A 24 -7.93 -6.40 -10.33
N ARG A 25 -7.46 -6.83 -9.14
CA ARG A 25 -8.15 -7.74 -8.23
C ARG A 25 -8.59 -7.06 -6.94
N CYS A 26 -8.49 -5.72 -6.87
CA CYS A 26 -9.00 -4.91 -5.76
C CYS A 26 -10.23 -4.11 -6.23
N THR A 27 -11.05 -3.70 -5.27
CA THR A 27 -12.19 -2.82 -5.51
C THR A 27 -11.77 -1.37 -5.32
N ALA A 28 -11.93 -0.52 -6.34
CA ALA A 28 -11.69 0.91 -6.19
C ALA A 28 -12.80 1.54 -5.34
N GLU A 29 -12.43 2.41 -4.39
CA GLU A 29 -13.39 3.20 -3.61
C GLU A 29 -13.99 4.34 -4.46
N ALA A 30 -15.08 4.94 -3.98
CA ALA A 30 -15.72 6.07 -4.65
C ALA A 30 -14.71 7.20 -4.92
N GLY A 31 -14.72 7.72 -6.15
CA GLY A 31 -13.76 8.75 -6.61
C GLY A 31 -12.41 8.21 -7.08
N THR A 32 -12.15 6.91 -6.96
CA THR A 32 -10.96 6.24 -7.51
C THR A 32 -11.33 5.45 -8.76
N ALA A 33 -10.57 5.64 -9.86
CA ALA A 33 -10.74 4.84 -11.06
C ALA A 33 -10.17 3.42 -10.86
N SER A 34 -10.76 2.42 -11.53
CA SER A 34 -10.18 1.08 -11.56
C SER A 34 -8.81 1.09 -12.24
N SER A 35 -7.91 0.22 -11.78
CA SER A 35 -6.54 0.17 -12.27
C SER A 35 -6.10 -1.28 -12.51
N ARG A 36 -5.20 -1.47 -13.47
CA ARG A 36 -4.54 -2.76 -13.74
C ARG A 36 -3.07 -2.76 -13.30
N SER A 37 -2.64 -1.71 -12.60
CA SER A 37 -1.26 -1.60 -12.14
C SER A 37 -0.94 -2.72 -11.15
N ARG A 38 0.30 -3.20 -11.25
CA ARG A 38 0.89 -4.19 -10.35
C ARG A 38 2.18 -3.61 -9.79
N GLY A 39 2.47 -3.90 -8.53
CA GLY A 39 3.64 -3.35 -7.85
C GLY A 39 3.95 -4.11 -6.57
N GLY A 40 4.96 -3.66 -5.86
CA GLY A 40 5.34 -4.25 -4.59
C GLY A 40 6.45 -3.47 -3.90
N VAL A 41 6.52 -3.63 -2.58
CA VAL A 41 7.50 -2.96 -1.72
C VAL A 41 7.97 -3.94 -0.65
N ARG A 42 9.12 -3.68 -0.03
CA ARG A 42 9.51 -4.34 1.21
C ARG A 42 9.06 -3.46 2.38
N ILE A 43 8.48 -4.07 3.41
CA ILE A 43 8.01 -3.36 4.60
C ILE A 43 9.24 -2.94 5.41
N GLY A 44 9.59 -1.65 5.34
CA GLY A 44 10.70 -1.09 6.11
C GLY A 44 10.35 -0.78 7.56
N ALA A 45 9.11 -0.37 7.81
CA ALA A 45 8.58 -0.11 9.15
C ALA A 45 7.08 -0.36 9.17
N TYR A 46 6.55 -0.73 10.34
CA TYR A 46 5.14 -0.95 10.56
C TYR A 46 4.72 -0.42 11.93
N ARG A 47 3.40 -0.27 12.12
CA ARG A 47 2.77 0.06 13.38
C ARG A 47 1.53 -0.80 13.56
N LEU A 48 1.40 -1.45 14.71
CA LEU A 48 0.16 -2.07 15.16
C LEU A 48 -0.57 -1.07 16.07
N THR A 49 -1.83 -0.75 15.77
CA THR A 49 -2.65 0.13 16.60
C THR A 49 -3.47 -0.66 17.62
N ALA A 50 -4.00 0.02 18.64
CA ALA A 50 -4.72 -0.62 19.75
C ALA A 50 -6.00 -1.38 19.31
N ASP A 51 -6.57 -1.02 18.16
CA ASP A 51 -7.70 -1.70 17.52
C ASP A 51 -7.28 -2.94 16.70
N GLY A 52 -5.99 -3.30 16.71
CA GLY A 52 -5.45 -4.43 15.96
C GLY A 52 -5.17 -4.15 14.49
N THR A 53 -5.28 -2.90 14.02
CA THR A 53 -4.92 -2.56 12.64
C THR A 53 -3.40 -2.54 12.46
N LEU A 54 -2.89 -3.36 11.54
CA LEU A 54 -1.50 -3.29 11.10
C LEU A 54 -1.39 -2.25 9.98
N ALA A 55 -0.56 -1.23 10.19
CA ALA A 55 -0.33 -0.16 9.23
C ALA A 55 1.15 -0.05 8.85
N PHE A 56 1.42 0.15 7.56
CA PHE A 56 2.74 0.51 7.05
C PHE A 56 2.59 1.44 5.86
N SER A 57 3.70 2.08 5.47
CA SER A 57 3.72 2.97 4.33
C SER A 57 4.99 2.81 3.51
N ASP A 58 4.90 3.13 2.23
CA ASP A 58 6.03 3.29 1.35
C ASP A 58 6.02 4.69 0.72
N THR A 59 7.19 5.16 0.34
CA THR A 59 7.38 6.45 -0.31
C THR A 59 8.27 6.27 -1.53
N GLN A 60 7.76 6.64 -2.70
CA GLN A 60 8.48 6.56 -3.95
C GLN A 60 8.62 7.93 -4.60
N PHE A 61 9.86 8.30 -4.93
CA PHE A 61 10.15 9.47 -5.75
C PHE A 61 10.12 9.08 -7.22
N ILE A 62 9.33 9.80 -8.02
CA ILE A 62 9.21 9.56 -9.45
C ILE A 62 9.78 10.78 -10.17
N ALA A 63 10.96 10.60 -10.76
CA ALA A 63 11.75 11.68 -11.34
C ALA A 63 11.14 12.30 -12.61
N ALA A 64 10.35 11.52 -13.36
CA ALA A 64 9.62 12.00 -14.53
C ALA A 64 8.27 11.30 -14.63
N SER A 65 7.20 12.09 -14.73
CA SER A 65 5.87 11.61 -15.10
C SER A 65 5.60 11.88 -16.59
N SER A 66 4.45 11.46 -17.12
CA SER A 66 4.06 11.75 -18.51
C SER A 66 4.05 13.25 -18.84
N ASP A 67 3.89 14.12 -17.84
CA ASP A 67 3.95 15.58 -17.96
C ASP A 67 5.36 16.17 -17.75
N GLY A 68 6.37 15.33 -17.54
CA GLY A 68 7.76 15.72 -17.29
C GLY A 68 8.05 16.31 -15.90
N ARG A 69 7.05 16.44 -15.01
CA ARG A 69 7.24 17.01 -13.67
C ARG A 69 7.46 15.91 -12.62
N PRO A 70 8.50 16.01 -11.78
CA PRO A 70 8.73 15.04 -10.72
C PRO A 70 7.64 15.11 -9.66
N PHE A 71 7.34 13.98 -9.04
CA PHE A 71 6.40 13.90 -7.93
C PHE A 71 6.80 12.82 -6.94
N GLN A 72 6.29 12.95 -5.72
CA GLN A 72 6.44 11.97 -4.66
C GLN A 72 5.11 11.25 -4.47
N GLN A 73 5.16 9.93 -4.37
CA GLN A 73 4.02 9.07 -4.10
C GLN A 73 4.16 8.49 -2.69
N PHE A 74 3.13 8.67 -1.87
CA PHE A 74 3.01 8.02 -0.56
C PHE A 74 1.93 6.97 -0.62
N GLN A 75 2.28 5.73 -0.29
CA GLN A 75 1.32 4.65 -0.20
C GLN A 75 1.16 4.25 1.25
N ARG A 76 -0.09 4.14 1.71
CA ARG A 76 -0.41 3.65 3.04
C ARG A 76 -1.24 2.37 2.91
N TYR A 77 -0.84 1.37 3.67
CA TYR A 77 -1.50 0.07 3.75
C TYR A 77 -2.06 -0.07 5.16
N GLN A 78 -3.34 -0.42 5.26
CA GLN A 78 -4.01 -0.73 6.51
C GLN A 78 -4.59 -2.13 6.39
N VAL A 79 -3.96 -3.10 7.05
CA VAL A 79 -4.40 -4.49 7.10
C VAL A 79 -5.23 -4.65 8.37
N LEU A 80 -6.51 -5.01 8.20
CA LEU A 80 -7.44 -5.27 9.29
C LEU A 80 -7.42 -6.75 9.71
N ALA A 81 -7.97 -7.04 10.88
CA ALA A 81 -8.00 -8.39 11.46
C ALA A 81 -8.81 -9.41 10.63
N ASP A 82 -9.76 -8.93 9.84
CA ASP A 82 -10.55 -9.72 8.89
C ASP A 82 -9.79 -10.02 7.57
N ASN A 83 -8.50 -9.65 7.50
CA ASN A 83 -7.63 -9.77 6.33
C ASN A 83 -7.96 -8.83 5.16
N SER A 84 -8.87 -7.88 5.37
CA SER A 84 -9.12 -6.82 4.43
C SER A 84 -7.96 -5.81 4.49
N VAL A 85 -7.60 -5.24 3.34
CA VAL A 85 -6.51 -4.27 3.21
C VAL A 85 -6.99 -3.05 2.47
N ARG A 86 -6.92 -1.89 3.13
CA ARG A 86 -7.11 -0.62 2.48
C ARG A 86 -5.77 -0.04 2.04
N LEU A 87 -5.60 0.14 0.74
CA LEU A 87 -4.44 0.79 0.14
C LEU A 87 -4.83 2.18 -0.31
N THR A 88 -4.23 3.21 0.28
CA THR A 88 -4.38 4.60 -0.17
C THR A 88 -3.09 5.13 -0.76
N THR A 89 -3.20 5.90 -1.84
CA THR A 89 -2.07 6.53 -2.52
C THR A 89 -2.30 8.03 -2.63
N TYR A 90 -1.35 8.79 -2.09
CA TYR A 90 -1.25 10.24 -2.23
C TYR A 90 -0.11 10.56 -3.19
N MET A 91 -0.29 11.57 -4.03
CA MET A 91 0.75 12.07 -4.91
C MET A 91 0.91 13.56 -4.68
N TYR A 92 2.14 14.03 -4.63
CA TYR A 92 2.46 15.44 -4.41
C TYR A 92 3.53 15.89 -5.41
N ASP A 93 3.28 17.02 -6.06
CA ASP A 93 4.26 17.67 -6.93
C ASP A 93 5.52 18.04 -6.16
N LEU A 94 6.68 17.92 -6.80
CA LEU A 94 7.92 18.45 -6.25
C LEU A 94 8.35 19.72 -7.02
N PRO A 95 8.88 20.74 -6.31
CA PRO A 95 9.15 20.79 -4.87
C PRO A 95 7.97 21.32 -4.03
N SER A 96 6.85 21.71 -4.66
CA SER A 96 5.78 22.47 -3.99
C SER A 96 5.02 21.69 -2.91
N LEU A 97 5.06 20.35 -2.95
CA LEU A 97 4.22 19.44 -2.18
C LEU A 97 2.73 19.72 -2.34
N GLN A 98 2.33 20.35 -3.45
CA GLN A 98 0.94 20.48 -3.80
C GLN A 98 0.41 19.11 -4.20
N GLN A 99 -0.78 18.74 -3.71
CA GLN A 99 -1.37 17.46 -4.06
C GLN A 99 -1.61 17.36 -5.57
N ARG A 100 -1.06 16.31 -6.18
CA ARG A 100 -1.26 15.94 -7.58
C ARG A 100 -2.43 14.96 -7.65
N GLY A 101 -3.52 15.39 -8.26
CA GLY A 101 -4.71 14.56 -8.47
C GLY A 101 -5.44 14.18 -7.18
N ALA A 102 -6.44 13.32 -7.32
CA ALA A 102 -7.23 12.84 -6.19
C ALA A 102 -6.47 11.79 -5.37
N LEU A 103 -6.84 11.64 -4.10
CA LEU A 103 -6.49 10.46 -3.31
C LEU A 103 -7.03 9.22 -4.02
N LEU A 104 -6.15 8.23 -4.25
CA LEU A 104 -6.57 6.94 -4.77
C LEU A 104 -6.74 5.98 -3.60
N ALA A 105 -7.83 5.23 -3.56
CA ALA A 105 -8.10 4.25 -2.52
C ALA A 105 -8.67 2.95 -3.11
N TYR A 106 -8.09 1.83 -2.69
CA TYR A 106 -8.49 0.50 -3.11
C TYR A 106 -8.67 -0.41 -1.90
N GLN A 107 -9.74 -1.20 -1.92
CA GLN A 107 -9.99 -2.28 -0.98
C GLN A 107 -9.54 -3.60 -1.60
N CYS A 108 -8.57 -4.25 -0.98
CA CYS A 108 -8.07 -5.57 -1.32
C CYS A 108 -8.33 -6.54 -0.16
N THR A 109 -8.05 -7.82 -0.37
CA THR A 109 -8.05 -8.84 0.69
C THR A 109 -6.77 -9.65 0.57
N ILE A 110 -6.18 -10.12 1.68
CA ILE A 110 -5.00 -10.99 1.61
C ILE A 110 -5.30 -12.19 0.68
N ASN A 111 -4.36 -12.46 -0.23
CA ASN A 111 -4.46 -13.43 -1.34
C ASN A 111 -5.41 -13.08 -2.49
N GLN A 112 -6.12 -11.95 -2.41
CA GLN A 112 -6.97 -11.39 -3.46
C GLN A 112 -6.59 -9.92 -3.72
N GLY A 113 -5.70 -9.71 -4.68
CA GLY A 113 -5.19 -8.38 -5.03
C GLY A 113 -4.01 -7.91 -4.18
N ILE A 114 -3.78 -8.48 -3.00
CA ILE A 114 -2.54 -8.25 -2.23
C ILE A 114 -2.00 -9.56 -1.65
N ARG A 115 -0.67 -9.72 -1.67
CA ARG A 115 0.03 -10.88 -1.10
C ARG A 115 1.26 -10.46 -0.33
N PHE A 116 1.53 -11.16 0.76
CA PHE A 116 2.67 -10.94 1.63
C PHE A 116 3.59 -12.15 1.62
N HIS A 117 4.89 -11.91 1.52
CA HIS A 117 5.94 -12.92 1.39
C HIS A 117 7.01 -12.66 2.46
N ALA A 118 7.28 -13.65 3.31
CA ALA A 118 8.36 -13.58 4.28
C ALA A 118 9.56 -14.35 3.74
N HIS A 119 10.75 -13.77 3.89
CA HIS A 119 12.03 -14.42 3.63
C HIS A 119 12.84 -14.56 4.91
#